data_AF-A0A3B3SC14-F1
#
_entry.id   AF-A0A3B3SC14-F1
#
_cell.length_a   1.000
_cell.length_b   1.000
_cell.length_c   1.000
_cell.angle_alpha   90.00
_cell.angle_beta   90.00
_cell.angle_gamma   90.00
#
_symmetry.space_group_name_H-M   'P 1'
#
loop_
_entity.id
_entity.type
_entity.pdbx_description
1 polymer ?
#
loop_
_entity_poly.entity_id
_entity_poly.type
_entity_poly.pdbx_seq_one_letter_code
_entity_poly.pdbx_strand_id
1 'polypeptide(L)'
;MLFQKAARKALKTRKTLTPQEIRIIHVSRHLHPLPVGYFYNGSQYVTFFGEKMTFHPLMEEFIDEYLEEANKEIERFNHQLEQQCQGDLFDP
;
A
#
# COMPACT_ATOMS: atom_id res chain seq x y z
N MET A 1 -0.36 -7.21 -35.20
CA MET A 1 0.04 -7.30 -33.78
C MET A 1 -1.23 -7.26 -32.95
N LEU A 2 -1.50 -8.27 -32.13
CA LEU A 2 -2.68 -8.29 -31.25
C LEU A 2 -2.40 -7.35 -30.07
N PHE A 3 -3.03 -6.18 -30.02
CA PHE A 3 -3.07 -5.36 -28.81
C PHE A 3 -3.92 -6.11 -27.78
N GLN A 4 -3.29 -6.71 -26.77
CA GLN A 4 -4.01 -7.24 -25.63
C GLN A 4 -4.49 -6.05 -24.80
N LYS A 5 -5.81 -5.78 -24.81
CA LYS A 5 -6.40 -4.73 -23.97
C LYS A 5 -5.99 -4.98 -22.52
N ALA A 6 -5.38 -3.98 -21.89
CA ALA A 6 -4.96 -4.10 -20.50
C ALA A 6 -6.19 -4.31 -19.61
N ALA A 7 -6.10 -5.29 -18.70
CA ALA A 7 -7.20 -5.65 -17.82
C ALA A 7 -7.30 -4.70 -16.62
N ARG A 8 -8.51 -4.53 -16.07
CA ARG A 8 -8.74 -3.80 -14.82
C ARG A 8 -7.92 -4.42 -13.68
N LYS A 9 -7.38 -3.56 -12.84
CA LYS A 9 -6.71 -3.94 -11.59
C LYS A 9 -7.73 -4.03 -10.47
N ALA A 10 -7.63 -5.08 -9.65
CA ALA A 10 -8.43 -5.22 -8.44
C ALA A 10 -7.89 -4.29 -7.34
N LEU A 11 -8.80 -3.76 -6.51
CA LEU A 11 -8.43 -2.96 -5.35
C LEU A 11 -7.70 -3.82 -4.31
N LYS A 12 -6.73 -3.20 -3.65
CA LYS A 12 -6.01 -3.79 -2.52
C LYS A 12 -6.83 -3.64 -1.25
N THR A 13 -6.76 -4.67 -0.41
CA THR A 13 -7.26 -4.69 0.96
C THR A 13 -6.17 -5.23 1.87
N ARG A 14 -6.33 -5.08 3.18
CA ARG A 14 -5.41 -5.68 4.18
C ARG A 14 -5.16 -7.18 3.92
N LYS A 15 -6.19 -7.90 3.46
CA LYS A 15 -6.11 -9.35 3.17
C LYS A 15 -5.30 -9.69 1.91
N THR A 16 -5.17 -8.75 0.98
CA THR A 16 -4.46 -8.96 -0.29
C THR A 16 -3.02 -8.47 -0.23
N LEU A 17 -2.61 -7.79 0.85
CA LEU A 17 -1.23 -7.38 1.02
C LEU A 17 -0.34 -8.59 1.28
N THR A 18 0.72 -8.68 0.51
CA THR A 18 1.75 -9.70 0.69
C THR A 18 2.67 -9.33 1.86
N PRO A 19 3.32 -10.32 2.49
CA PRO A 19 4.33 -10.05 3.51
C PRO A 19 5.47 -9.14 3.01
N GLN A 20 5.80 -9.21 1.72
CA GLN A 20 6.81 -8.35 1.12
C GLN A 20 6.35 -6.90 1.02
N GLU A 21 5.10 -6.65 0.65
CA GLU A 21 4.54 -5.29 0.65
C GLU A 21 4.51 -4.70 2.07
N ILE A 22 4.10 -5.49 3.07
CA ILE A 22 4.13 -5.08 4.47
C ILE A 22 5.57 -4.69 4.90
N ARG A 23 6.58 -5.46 4.49
CA ARG A 23 7.99 -5.10 4.74
C ARG A 23 8.40 -3.81 4.04
N ILE A 24 7.98 -3.60 2.81
CA ILE A 24 8.27 -2.38 2.05
C ILE A 24 7.63 -1.16 2.72
N ILE A 25 6.35 -1.26 3.13
CA ILE A 25 5.66 -0.21 3.88
C ILE A 25 6.44 0.14 5.15
N HIS A 26 6.84 -0.88 5.92
CA HIS A 26 7.63 -0.68 7.13
C HIS A 26 8.98 0.01 6.86
N VAL A 27 9.75 -0.48 5.89
CA VAL A 27 11.06 0.12 5.54
C VAL A 27 10.90 1.54 5.01
N SER A 28 9.85 1.84 4.25
CA SER A 28 9.63 3.20 3.73
C SER A 28 9.34 4.22 4.83
N ARG A 29 8.88 3.78 6.01
CA ARG A 29 8.49 4.64 7.14
C ARG A 29 9.31 4.37 8.41
N HIS A 30 10.42 3.64 8.35
CA HIS A 30 11.19 3.24 9.54
C HIS A 30 11.83 4.42 10.31
N LEU A 31 11.98 5.57 9.68
CA LEU A 31 12.46 6.82 10.31
C LEU A 31 11.32 7.73 10.77
N HIS A 32 10.07 7.29 10.64
CA HIS A 32 8.94 8.05 11.16
C HIS A 32 9.10 8.22 12.68
N PRO A 33 8.79 9.40 13.24
CA PRO A 33 8.84 9.61 14.68
C PRO A 33 7.99 8.57 15.42
N LEU A 34 8.56 8.03 16.49
CA LEU A 34 7.88 7.08 17.35
C LEU A 34 6.86 7.81 18.23
N PRO A 35 5.69 7.20 18.50
CA PRO A 35 4.76 7.70 19.51
C PRO A 35 5.40 7.74 20.89
N VAL A 36 4.86 8.59 21.77
CA VAL A 36 5.32 8.69 23.16
C VAL A 36 5.26 7.33 23.85
N GLY A 37 6.33 6.96 24.55
CA GLY A 37 6.44 5.68 25.27
C GLY A 37 6.96 4.51 24.43
N TYR A 38 7.28 4.75 23.14
CA TYR A 38 7.95 3.79 22.28
C TYR A 38 9.39 4.20 21.98
N PHE A 39 10.26 3.20 21.88
CA PHE A 39 11.69 3.38 21.60
C PHE A 39 12.16 2.31 20.61
N TYR A 40 13.16 2.64 19.81
CA TYR A 40 13.89 1.64 19.03
C TYR A 40 15.23 1.36 19.70
N ASN A 41 15.47 0.12 20.12
CA ASN A 41 16.66 -0.25 20.89
C ASN A 41 17.86 -0.68 20.02
N GLY A 42 17.82 -0.41 18.72
CA GLY A 42 18.81 -0.87 17.74
C GLY A 42 18.49 -2.23 17.11
N SER A 43 17.52 -2.97 17.65
CA SER A 43 17.08 -4.27 17.10
C SER A 43 15.56 -4.38 16.94
N GLN A 44 14.79 -3.87 17.90
CA GLN A 44 13.34 -3.98 17.96
C GLN A 44 12.71 -2.69 18.51
N TYR A 45 11.43 -2.52 18.24
CA TYR A 45 10.63 -1.49 18.92
C TYR A 45 10.23 -2.02 20.28
N VAL A 46 10.29 -1.16 21.29
CA VAL A 46 9.95 -1.50 22.66
C VAL A 46 9.07 -0.44 23.31
N THR A 47 8.14 -0.87 24.16
CA THR A 47 7.37 0.03 25.02
C THR A 47 8.14 0.36 26.30
N PHE A 48 7.68 1.35 27.05
CA PHE A 48 8.22 1.68 28.38
C PHE A 48 8.19 0.48 29.36
N PHE A 49 7.22 -0.42 29.22
CA PHE A 49 7.10 -1.64 30.02
C PHE A 49 7.95 -2.81 29.50
N GLY A 50 8.69 -2.60 28.41
CA GLY A 50 9.60 -3.60 27.83
C GLY A 50 8.95 -4.61 26.88
N GLU A 51 7.69 -4.39 26.46
CA GLU A 51 7.05 -5.19 25.41
C GLU A 51 7.78 -4.97 24.10
N LYS A 52 7.97 -6.02 23.31
CA LYS A 52 8.77 -6.00 22.09
C LYS A 52 7.90 -6.16 20.86
N MET A 53 8.19 -5.37 19.83
CA MET A 53 7.50 -5.40 18.54
C MET A 53 8.53 -5.46 17.40
N THR A 54 8.22 -6.26 16.38
CA THR A 54 9.05 -6.40 15.17
C THR A 54 8.81 -5.28 14.17
N PHE A 55 7.62 -4.68 14.19
CA PHE A 55 7.22 -3.60 13.31
C PHE A 55 7.03 -2.31 14.10
N HIS A 56 7.13 -1.20 13.38
CA HIS A 56 6.84 0.14 13.89
C HIS A 56 5.45 0.17 14.57
N PRO A 57 5.28 0.85 15.70
CA PRO A 57 4.00 0.88 16.43
C PRO A 57 2.83 1.43 15.60
N LEU A 58 3.12 2.30 14.63
CA LEU A 58 2.14 2.86 13.69
C LEU A 58 1.98 2.04 12.40
N MET A 59 2.37 0.76 12.39
CA MET A 59 2.33 -0.06 11.17
C MET A 59 0.93 -0.14 10.56
N GLU A 60 -0.12 -0.22 11.40
CA GLU A 60 -1.50 -0.30 10.93
C GLU A 60 -1.95 0.97 10.20
N GLU A 61 -1.52 2.14 10.69
CA GLU A 61 -1.79 3.44 10.07
C GLU A 61 -1.03 3.58 8.74
N PHE A 62 0.24 3.16 8.70
CA PHE A 62 1.02 3.15 7.46
C PHE A 62 0.42 2.24 6.40
N ILE A 63 -0.20 1.12 6.81
CA ILE A 63 -0.94 0.24 5.91
C ILE A 63 -2.19 0.93 5.37
N ASP A 64 -2.96 1.64 6.20
CA ASP A 64 -4.14 2.35 5.73
C ASP A 64 -3.79 3.44 4.72
N GLU A 65 -2.77 4.26 5.01
CA GLU A 65 -2.28 5.28 4.07
C GLU A 65 -1.81 4.67 2.75
N TYR A 66 -1.08 3.55 2.82
CA TYR A 66 -0.63 2.84 1.63
C TYR A 66 -1.80 2.31 0.80
N LEU A 67 -2.81 1.73 1.44
CA LEU A 67 -3.98 1.20 0.77
C LEU A 67 -4.79 2.30 0.10
N GLU A 68 -4.94 3.45 0.76
CA GLU A 68 -5.62 4.62 0.19
C GLU A 68 -4.93 5.09 -1.10
N GLU A 69 -3.62 5.36 -1.05
CA GLU A 69 -2.91 5.87 -2.23
C GLU A 69 -2.83 4.81 -3.35
N ALA A 70 -2.52 3.56 -3.01
CA ALA A 70 -2.45 2.48 -4.01
C ALA A 70 -3.80 2.24 -4.69
N ASN A 71 -4.92 2.31 -3.96
CA ASN A 71 -6.25 2.15 -4.54
C ASN A 71 -6.64 3.33 -5.39
N LYS A 72 -6.29 4.55 -5.00
CA LYS A 72 -6.49 5.76 -5.81
C LYS A 72 -5.76 5.68 -7.15
N GLU A 73 -4.54 5.14 -7.17
CA GLU A 73 -3.81 4.86 -8.41
C GLU A 73 -4.49 3.79 -9.27
N ILE A 74 -4.99 2.71 -8.65
CA ILE A 74 -5.73 1.65 -9.33
C ILE A 74 -7.03 2.18 -9.95
N GLU A 75 -7.76 3.03 -9.23
CA GLU A 75 -8.99 3.67 -9.72
C GLU A 75 -8.70 4.58 -10.91
N ARG A 76 -7.68 5.43 -10.81
CA ARG A 76 -7.23 6.28 -11.93
C ARG A 76 -6.90 5.44 -13.17
N PHE A 77 -6.14 4.36 -12.99
CA PHE A 77 -5.78 3.44 -14.07
C PHE A 77 -7.02 2.78 -14.68
N ASN A 78 -7.92 2.24 -13.86
CA ASN A 78 -9.15 1.59 -14.33
C ASN A 78 -10.05 2.58 -15.07
N HIS A 79 -10.16 3.82 -14.60
CA HIS A 79 -10.95 4.86 -15.26
C HIS A 79 -10.38 5.23 -16.63
N GLN A 80 -9.05 5.36 -16.74
CA GLN A 80 -8.38 5.59 -18.03
C GLN A 80 -8.61 4.43 -19.01
N LEU A 81 -8.56 3.18 -18.54
CA LEU A 81 -8.88 2.02 -19.38
C LEU A 81 -10.32 2.02 -19.87
N GLU A 82 -11.28 2.39 -19.02
CA GLU A 82 -12.70 2.49 -19.40
C GLU A 82 -12.91 3.53 -20.51
N GLN A 83 -12.30 4.72 -20.39
CA GLN A 83 -12.38 5.76 -21.42
C GLN A 83 -11.78 5.31 -22.76
N GLN A 84 -10.63 4.63 -22.74
CA GLN A 84 -10.00 4.09 -23.94
C GLN A 84 -10.86 3.00 -24.61
N CYS A 85 -11.56 2.17 -23.82
CA CYS A 85 -12.47 1.18 -24.38
C CYS A 85 -13.76 1.78 -24.95
N GLN A 86 -14.22 2.93 -24.45
CA GLN A 86 -15.40 3.63 -24.97
C GLN A 86 -15.13 4.34 -26.31
N GLY A 87 -13.92 4.84 -26.54
CA GLY A 87 -13.53 5.47 -27.81
C GLY A 87 -13.49 4.51 -29.00
N ASP A 88 -13.36 3.21 -28.74
CA ASP A 88 -13.23 2.13 -29.74
C ASP A 88 -14.60 1.59 -30.23
N LEU A 89 -15.73 2.12 -29.71
CA LEU A 89 -17.09 1.65 -30.07
C LEU A 89 -17.67 2.35 -31.32
N PHE A 90 -17.00 3.39 -31.84
CA PHE A 90 -17.49 4.22 -32.95
C PHE A 90 -16.48 4.37 -34.10
N ASP A 91 -15.51 3.45 -34.24
CA ASP A 91 -14.68 3.42 -35.45
C ASP A 91 -15.49 2.86 -36.65
N PRO A 92 -15.61 3.60 -37.78
CA PRO A 92 -16.41 3.24 -38.94
C PRO A 92 -15.80 2.16 -39.84
#